data_AF-A0A965G533-F1
#
_entry.id   AF-A0A965G533-F1
#
_cell.length_a   1.000
_cell.length_b   1.000
_cell.length_c   1.000
_cell.angle_alpha   90.00
_cell.angle_beta   90.00
_cell.angle_gamma   90.00
#
_symmetry.space_group_name_H-M   'P 1'
#
loop_
_entity.id
_entity.type
_entity.pdbx_description
1 polymer ?
#
loop_
_entity_poly.entity_id
_entity_poly.type
_entity_poly.pdbx_seq_one_letter_code
_entity_poly.pdbx_strand_id
1 'polypeptide(L)'
;MRATLRVGMLIAAGLVLGGLLNLALSPVPAANAPSITTVKSTTTTTSSTTTSTTTTTVADTTDYSTWRCPRFEELFAEYGLVPVKTFSYIAYRESKCHPRAVNARWDAEGNIVWTLNKDGSYDSGLLQINSTWKTVTRQICGGGIEMLKQLDCNLKVAKYLLDNGGLGHWGVKD
;
A
#
# COMPACT_ATOMS: atom_id res chain seq x y z
N MET A 1 -9.12 64.90 21.00
CA MET A 1 -7.96 65.81 20.93
C MET A 1 -6.78 65.05 20.34
N ARG A 2 -6.06 65.68 19.43
CA ARG A 2 -4.97 65.12 18.62
C ARG A 2 -3.68 64.98 19.43
N ALA A 3 -2.87 63.96 19.13
CA ALA A 3 -1.41 64.11 18.95
C ALA A 3 -0.83 62.86 18.27
N THR A 4 -0.56 63.00 16.97
CA THR A 4 0.41 62.22 16.21
C THR A 4 1.83 62.56 16.63
N LEU A 5 2.72 61.57 16.73
CA LEU A 5 4.15 61.78 16.43
C LEU A 5 4.71 60.58 15.66
N ARG A 6 5.19 60.87 14.46
CA ARG A 6 5.97 59.97 13.58
C ARG A 6 7.44 60.07 13.98
N VAL A 7 8.14 58.96 14.00
CA VAL A 7 9.60 58.92 13.79
C VAL A 7 9.86 57.82 12.77
N GLY A 8 10.27 58.24 11.57
CA GLY A 8 10.89 57.35 10.60
C GLY A 8 12.38 57.21 10.94
N MET A 9 12.99 56.09 10.58
CA MET A 9 14.44 56.02 10.50
C MET A 9 14.89 55.03 9.41
N LEU A 10 15.50 55.66 8.41
CA LEU A 10 16.60 55.27 7.52
C LEU A 10 16.78 53.83 7.01
N ILE A 11 16.77 53.83 5.67
CA ILE A 11 17.46 52.98 4.70
C ILE A 11 18.91 52.66 5.10
N ALA A 12 19.29 51.39 4.99
CA ALA A 12 20.67 50.99 4.70
C ALA A 12 20.65 49.97 3.55
N ALA A 13 20.97 50.46 2.34
CA ALA A 13 21.27 49.63 1.19
C ALA A 13 22.71 49.11 1.34
N GLY A 14 22.85 47.83 1.69
CA GLY A 14 24.13 47.12 1.70
C GLY A 14 24.32 46.36 0.39
N LEU A 15 24.99 46.99 -0.55
CA LEU A 15 25.49 46.40 -1.79
C LEU A 15 26.64 45.44 -1.46
N VAL A 16 26.45 44.12 -1.58
CA VAL A 16 27.56 43.15 -1.51
C VAL A 16 27.98 42.80 -2.94
N LEU A 17 29.12 43.37 -3.34
CA LEU A 17 29.85 42.99 -4.54
C LEU A 17 30.53 41.62 -4.35
N GLY A 18 30.52 40.83 -5.43
CA GLY A 18 31.73 40.17 -5.89
C GLY A 18 32.10 38.86 -5.23
N GLY A 19 31.59 37.77 -5.78
CA GLY A 19 32.07 36.41 -5.49
C GLY A 19 31.65 35.44 -6.59
N LEU A 20 32.16 35.63 -7.81
CA LEU A 20 32.08 34.62 -8.87
C LEU A 20 32.99 33.46 -8.47
N LEU A 21 32.41 32.48 -7.78
CA LEU A 21 33.07 31.20 -7.51
C LEU A 21 32.98 30.36 -8.79
N ASN A 22 34.07 30.38 -9.57
CA ASN A 22 34.30 29.40 -10.63
C ASN A 22 34.53 28.03 -9.99
N LEU A 23 33.47 27.24 -9.84
CA LEU A 23 33.58 25.81 -9.65
C LEU A 23 33.89 25.19 -11.02
N ALA A 24 35.18 25.01 -11.30
CA ALA A 24 35.62 24.11 -12.34
C ALA A 24 35.16 22.69 -11.96
N LEU A 25 34.13 22.19 -12.65
CA LEU A 25 33.81 20.76 -12.62
C LEU A 25 34.94 20.03 -13.36
N SER A 26 35.74 19.27 -12.60
CA SER A 26 36.58 18.23 -13.16
C SER A 26 35.72 17.23 -13.94
N PRO A 27 36.15 16.73 -15.11
CA PRO A 27 35.45 15.66 -15.81
C PRO A 27 35.43 14.41 -14.93
N VAL A 28 34.23 13.98 -14.54
CA VAL A 28 34.01 12.70 -13.87
C VAL A 28 34.38 11.59 -14.86
N PRO A 29 35.24 10.62 -14.51
CA PRO A 29 35.49 9.46 -15.37
C PRO A 29 34.17 8.71 -15.58
N ALA A 30 33.85 8.45 -16.84
CA ALA A 30 32.69 7.69 -17.26
C ALA A 30 32.72 6.31 -16.58
N ALA A 31 31.87 6.13 -15.56
CA ALA A 31 31.59 4.83 -14.99
C ALA A 31 30.83 4.02 -16.03
N ASN A 32 31.38 2.85 -16.36
CA ASN A 32 30.85 1.88 -17.29
C ASN A 32 29.35 1.66 -17.07
N ALA A 33 28.55 2.04 -18.06
CA ALA A 33 27.17 1.59 -18.17
C ALA A 33 27.16 0.06 -18.31
N PRO A 34 26.43 -0.69 -17.47
CA PRO A 34 26.15 -2.09 -17.79
C PRO A 34 25.28 -2.13 -19.04
N SER A 35 25.78 -2.83 -20.07
CA SER A 35 25.02 -3.13 -21.27
C SER A 35 23.71 -3.83 -20.90
N ILE A 36 22.59 -3.16 -21.18
CA ILE A 36 21.25 -3.77 -21.11
C ILE A 36 21.21 -4.84 -22.21
N THR A 37 21.52 -6.07 -21.83
CA THR A 37 21.19 -7.24 -22.64
C THR A 37 19.69 -7.43 -22.52
N THR A 38 18.99 -7.30 -23.65
CA THR A 38 17.58 -7.65 -23.79
C THR A 38 17.40 -9.13 -23.47
N VAL A 39 17.07 -9.44 -22.21
CA VAL A 39 16.61 -10.77 -21.82
C VAL A 39 15.16 -10.87 -22.26
N LYS A 40 14.94 -11.57 -23.37
CA LYS A 40 13.64 -12.06 -23.81
C LYS A 40 12.95 -12.74 -22.62
N SER A 41 11.82 -12.18 -22.18
CA SER A 41 10.95 -12.78 -21.15
C SER A 41 10.71 -14.24 -21.49
N THR A 42 11.37 -15.10 -20.74
CA THR A 42 11.13 -16.54 -20.75
C THR A 42 10.11 -16.77 -19.65
N THR A 43 8.91 -17.16 -20.05
CA THR A 43 7.87 -17.64 -19.15
C THR A 43 8.40 -18.85 -18.41
N THR A 44 8.90 -18.65 -17.19
CA THR A 44 9.23 -19.75 -16.28
C THR A 44 7.90 -20.32 -15.78
N THR A 45 7.48 -21.42 -16.40
CA THR A 45 6.52 -22.35 -15.81
C THR A 45 7.20 -22.97 -14.58
N THR A 46 7.03 -22.34 -13.43
CA THR A 46 7.35 -22.96 -12.14
C THR A 46 6.32 -24.06 -11.92
N SER A 47 6.71 -25.30 -12.19
CA SER A 47 6.01 -26.48 -11.72
C SER A 47 6.01 -26.44 -10.19
N SER A 48 4.87 -26.07 -9.62
CA SER A 48 4.57 -26.20 -8.20
C SER A 48 4.52 -27.69 -7.85
N THR A 49 5.56 -28.15 -7.16
CA THR A 49 5.53 -29.43 -6.44
C THR A 49 4.51 -29.30 -5.32
N THR A 50 3.38 -29.98 -5.49
CA THR A 50 2.31 -30.08 -4.50
C THR A 50 2.80 -30.84 -3.28
N THR A 51 3.23 -30.11 -2.25
CA THR A 51 3.39 -30.67 -0.89
C THR A 51 2.06 -30.50 -0.17
N SER A 52 1.25 -31.55 -0.19
CA SER A 52 0.02 -31.63 0.59
C SER A 52 0.36 -31.74 2.07
N THR A 53 0.38 -30.61 2.77
CA THR A 53 0.38 -30.60 4.23
C THR A 53 -1.05 -30.86 4.73
N THR A 54 -1.26 -32.04 5.29
CA THR A 54 -2.48 -32.44 5.99
C THR A 54 -2.62 -31.58 7.25
N THR A 55 -3.41 -30.51 7.17
CA THR A 55 -3.83 -29.72 8.33
C THR A 55 -5.12 -30.30 8.90
N THR A 56 -5.04 -30.68 10.18
CA THR A 56 -6.11 -31.09 11.07
C THR A 56 -7.38 -30.24 10.88
N THR A 57 -8.45 -30.90 10.46
CA THR A 57 -9.81 -30.37 10.33
C THR A 57 -10.38 -30.01 11.69
N VAL A 58 -10.31 -28.74 12.06
CA VAL A 58 -11.37 -28.12 12.86
C VAL A 58 -12.51 -27.84 11.87
N ALA A 59 -13.63 -28.53 12.05
CA ALA A 59 -14.77 -28.44 11.15
C ALA A 59 -15.44 -27.06 11.28
N ASP A 60 -15.04 -26.14 10.42
CA ASP A 60 -15.74 -24.89 10.17
C ASP A 60 -17.06 -25.20 9.43
N THR A 61 -18.18 -25.05 10.13
CA THR A 61 -19.54 -25.41 9.69
C THR A 61 -20.18 -24.39 8.75
N THR A 62 -19.40 -23.45 8.20
CA THR A 62 -19.92 -22.48 7.23
C THR A 62 -19.59 -22.90 5.79
N ASP A 63 -20.59 -23.43 5.08
CA ASP A 63 -20.49 -23.78 3.66
C ASP A 63 -20.42 -22.51 2.80
N TYR A 64 -19.22 -21.97 2.67
CA TYR A 64 -18.90 -20.87 1.75
C TYR A 64 -18.60 -21.36 0.32
N SER A 65 -19.05 -22.56 -0.09
CA SER A 65 -18.56 -23.18 -1.34
C SER A 65 -18.74 -22.31 -2.60
N THR A 66 -19.75 -21.46 -2.65
CA THR A 66 -20.04 -20.58 -3.81
C THR A 66 -19.45 -19.16 -3.72
N TRP A 67 -19.09 -18.68 -2.52
CA TRP A 67 -18.68 -17.30 -2.28
C TRP A 67 -17.26 -17.23 -1.71
N ARG A 68 -16.31 -17.80 -2.44
CA ARG A 68 -14.90 -17.87 -2.07
C ARG A 68 -13.99 -17.41 -3.21
N CYS A 69 -12.72 -17.22 -2.88
CA CYS A 69 -11.65 -16.98 -3.84
C CYS A 69 -10.59 -18.10 -3.78
N PRO A 70 -10.88 -19.34 -4.26
CA PRO A 70 -9.97 -20.48 -4.10
C PRO A 70 -8.55 -20.25 -4.63
N ARG A 71 -8.40 -19.44 -5.67
CA ARG A 71 -7.09 -19.09 -6.26
C ARG A 71 -6.12 -18.38 -5.31
N PHE A 72 -6.60 -17.86 -4.17
CA PHE A 72 -5.77 -17.18 -3.17
C PHE A 72 -5.61 -18.01 -1.89
N GLU A 73 -6.24 -19.18 -1.77
CA GLU A 73 -6.22 -19.96 -0.51
C GLU A 73 -4.82 -20.44 -0.13
N GLU A 74 -4.02 -20.85 -1.13
CA GLU A 74 -2.61 -21.21 -0.90
C GLU A 74 -1.80 -20.01 -0.39
N LEU A 75 -1.99 -18.83 -0.99
CA LEU A 75 -1.35 -17.59 -0.54
C LEU A 75 -1.83 -17.17 0.85
N PHE A 76 -3.12 -17.32 1.17
CA PHE A 76 -3.60 -17.04 2.53
C PHE A 76 -2.92 -17.96 3.55
N ALA A 77 -2.77 -19.24 3.24
CA ALA A 77 -2.04 -20.18 4.10
C ALA A 77 -0.57 -19.78 4.25
N GLU A 78 0.11 -19.43 3.16
CA GLU A 78 1.51 -19.00 3.14
C GLU A 78 1.76 -17.76 4.00
N TYR A 79 0.85 -16.78 3.96
CA TYR A 79 0.95 -15.55 4.76
C TYR A 79 0.41 -15.72 6.20
N GLY A 80 -0.05 -16.92 6.57
CA GLY A 80 -0.59 -17.22 7.89
C GLY A 80 -1.96 -16.61 8.16
N LEU A 81 -2.75 -16.34 7.13
CA LEU A 81 -4.13 -15.84 7.22
C LEU A 81 -5.08 -17.00 7.48
N VAL A 82 -5.35 -17.26 8.76
CA VAL A 82 -6.17 -18.38 9.25
C VAL A 82 -7.45 -17.87 9.95
N PRO A 83 -8.60 -18.54 9.77
CA PRO A 83 -8.82 -19.71 8.90
C PRO A 83 -8.85 -19.36 7.40
N VAL A 84 -8.20 -20.18 6.58
CA VAL A 84 -8.00 -19.92 5.14
C VAL A 84 -9.32 -19.76 4.38
N LYS A 85 -10.30 -20.62 4.66
CA LYS A 85 -11.62 -20.55 4.00
C LYS A 85 -12.38 -19.27 4.39
N THR A 86 -12.22 -18.80 5.62
CA THR A 86 -12.77 -17.52 6.07
C THR A 86 -12.15 -16.35 5.31
N PHE A 87 -10.82 -16.31 5.16
CA PHE A 87 -10.16 -15.28 4.35
C PHE A 87 -10.53 -15.34 2.86
N SER A 88 -10.76 -16.55 2.34
CA SER A 88 -11.29 -16.77 1.00
C SER A 88 -12.70 -16.19 0.82
N TYR A 89 -13.57 -16.36 1.82
CA TYR A 89 -14.89 -15.74 1.85
C TYR A 89 -14.81 -14.21 1.99
N ILE A 90 -13.94 -13.71 2.89
CA ILE A 90 -13.70 -12.27 3.07
C ILE A 90 -13.27 -11.65 1.74
N ALA A 91 -12.27 -12.20 1.06
CA ALA A 91 -11.82 -11.68 -0.23
C ALA A 91 -12.95 -11.63 -1.28
N TYR A 92 -13.87 -12.61 -1.28
CA TYR A 92 -15.02 -12.59 -2.18
C TYR A 92 -16.03 -11.50 -1.78
N ARG A 93 -16.33 -11.37 -0.48
CA ARG A 93 -17.28 -10.37 0.03
C ARG A 93 -16.78 -8.95 -0.20
N GLU A 94 -15.52 -8.71 0.13
CA GLU A 94 -14.88 -7.40 0.16
C GLU A 94 -14.54 -6.86 -1.24
N SER A 95 -13.96 -7.69 -2.10
CA SER A 95 -13.44 -7.21 -3.39
C SER A 95 -13.93 -8.03 -4.59
N LYS A 96 -14.80 -9.02 -4.38
CA LYS A 96 -15.15 -10.02 -5.41
C LYS A 96 -13.89 -10.67 -6.00
N CYS A 97 -12.90 -10.93 -5.14
CA CYS A 97 -11.60 -11.49 -5.50
C CYS A 97 -10.71 -10.58 -6.37
N HIS A 98 -10.90 -9.24 -6.39
CA HIS A 98 -10.10 -8.32 -7.20
C HIS A 98 -8.99 -7.66 -6.36
N PRO A 99 -7.69 -7.96 -6.59
CA PRO A 99 -6.59 -7.42 -5.79
C PRO A 99 -6.41 -5.90 -5.88
N ARG A 100 -7.01 -5.26 -6.88
CA ARG A 100 -6.91 -3.81 -7.14
C ARG A 100 -8.22 -3.08 -6.85
N ALA A 101 -9.18 -3.72 -6.17
CA ALA A 101 -10.45 -3.09 -5.80
C ALA A 101 -10.21 -1.90 -4.87
N VAL A 102 -10.91 -0.80 -5.11
CA VAL A 102 -10.85 0.39 -4.26
C VAL A 102 -12.22 1.06 -4.23
N ASN A 103 -12.69 1.48 -3.05
CA ASN A 103 -14.00 2.12 -2.89
C ASN A 103 -13.92 3.67 -2.87
N ALA A 104 -13.03 4.23 -3.68
CA ALA A 104 -12.84 5.68 -3.84
C ALA A 104 -12.50 6.07 -5.29
N ARG A 105 -12.62 7.36 -5.59
CA ARG A 105 -12.30 7.97 -6.90
C ARG A 105 -11.41 9.20 -6.71
N TRP A 106 -10.56 9.44 -7.70
CA TRP A 106 -9.61 10.54 -7.72
C TRP A 106 -9.85 11.45 -8.93
N ASP A 107 -9.53 12.73 -8.80
CA ASP A 107 -9.36 13.65 -9.94
C ASP A 107 -8.01 13.45 -10.64
N ALA A 108 -7.72 14.28 -11.65
CA ALA A 108 -6.49 14.21 -12.41
C ALA A 108 -5.25 14.62 -11.58
N GLU A 109 -5.45 15.42 -10.56
CA GLU A 109 -4.44 15.94 -9.64
C GLU A 109 -4.12 14.95 -8.50
N GLY A 110 -4.91 13.87 -8.39
CA GLY A 110 -4.73 12.84 -7.36
C GLY A 110 -5.43 13.16 -6.04
N ASN A 111 -6.36 14.11 -6.00
CA ASN A 111 -7.22 14.35 -4.85
C ASN A 111 -8.41 13.40 -4.88
N ILE A 112 -8.85 12.98 -3.69
CA ILE A 112 -10.07 12.18 -3.55
C ILE A 112 -11.29 13.06 -3.80
N VAL A 113 -12.09 12.70 -4.81
CA VAL A 113 -13.35 13.39 -5.13
C VAL A 113 -14.58 12.65 -4.61
N TRP A 114 -14.44 11.37 -4.29
CA TRP A 114 -15.51 10.53 -3.74
C TRP A 114 -14.95 9.32 -3.01
N THR A 115 -15.56 8.94 -1.89
CA THR A 115 -15.31 7.69 -1.16
C THR A 115 -16.63 7.09 -0.71
N LEU A 116 -16.66 5.78 -0.51
CA LEU A 116 -17.82 5.10 0.07
C LEU A 116 -17.96 5.38 1.57
N ASN A 117 -16.86 5.61 2.29
CA ASN A 117 -16.88 5.78 3.74
C ASN A 117 -17.19 7.23 4.11
N LYS A 118 -18.10 7.43 5.06
CA LYS A 118 -18.59 8.76 5.44
C LYS A 118 -17.50 9.69 6.00
N ASP A 119 -16.46 9.13 6.59
CA ASP A 119 -15.34 9.86 7.20
C ASP A 119 -14.26 10.28 6.18
N GLY A 120 -14.44 9.95 4.90
CA GLY A 120 -13.48 10.24 3.84
C GLY A 120 -12.32 9.26 3.77
N SER A 121 -12.29 8.22 4.62
CA SER A 121 -11.39 7.08 4.44
C SER A 121 -11.83 6.24 3.24
N TYR A 122 -11.01 5.29 2.83
CA TYR A 122 -11.37 4.34 1.79
C TYR A 122 -10.65 3.02 2.01
N ASP A 123 -11.21 1.96 1.45
CA ASP A 123 -10.70 0.60 1.55
C ASP A 123 -10.08 0.17 0.22
N SER A 124 -8.96 -0.55 0.31
CA SER A 124 -8.12 -0.86 -0.84
C SER A 124 -7.63 -2.30 -0.83
N GLY A 125 -7.59 -2.88 -2.02
CA GLY A 125 -7.01 -4.19 -2.30
C GLY A 125 -7.96 -5.37 -2.08
N LEU A 126 -7.38 -6.58 -2.14
CA LEU A 126 -8.11 -7.85 -2.10
C LEU A 126 -8.98 -7.99 -0.84
N LEU A 127 -8.43 -7.59 0.31
CA LEU A 127 -9.08 -7.69 1.62
C LEU A 127 -9.66 -6.36 2.12
N GLN A 128 -9.82 -5.37 1.23
CA GLN A 128 -10.38 -4.04 1.52
C GLN A 128 -9.84 -3.44 2.83
N ILE A 129 -8.53 -3.22 2.88
CA ILE A 129 -7.89 -2.64 4.06
C ILE A 129 -8.09 -1.12 4.04
N ASN A 130 -8.59 -0.60 5.16
CA ASN A 130 -8.92 0.81 5.31
C ASN A 130 -7.69 1.74 5.30
N SER A 131 -7.84 2.92 4.69
CA SER A 131 -6.79 3.90 4.49
C SER A 131 -6.24 4.51 5.79
N THR A 132 -6.96 4.37 6.90
CA THR A 132 -6.49 4.76 8.23
C THR A 132 -5.24 3.98 8.67
N TRP A 133 -5.01 2.79 8.12
CA TRP A 133 -3.80 1.97 8.35
C TRP A 133 -2.56 2.43 7.56
N LYS A 134 -2.53 3.68 7.08
CA LYS A 134 -1.41 4.26 6.31
C LYS A 134 -0.05 4.14 7.00
N THR A 135 0.00 4.25 8.33
CA THR A 135 1.27 4.13 9.08
C THR A 135 1.80 2.69 9.07
N VAL A 136 0.93 1.71 9.34
CA VAL A 136 1.27 0.28 9.29
C VAL A 136 1.65 -0.12 7.87
N THR A 137 0.87 0.33 6.87
CA THR A 137 1.17 0.09 5.46
C THR A 137 2.54 0.61 5.07
N ARG A 138 2.91 1.82 5.51
CA ARG A 138 4.24 2.38 5.25
C ARG A 138 5.36 1.59 5.90
N GLN A 139 5.16 1.13 7.14
CA GLN A 139 6.16 0.35 7.86
C GLN A 139 6.37 -1.03 7.22
N ILE A 140 5.30 -1.71 6.81
CA ILE A 140 5.34 -3.07 6.27
C ILE A 140 5.75 -3.08 4.80
N CYS A 141 5.26 -2.12 4.01
CA CYS A 141 5.38 -2.14 2.55
C CYS A 141 6.35 -1.09 1.99
N GLY A 142 6.90 -0.21 2.83
CA GLY A 142 7.85 0.84 2.40
C GLY A 142 7.26 1.96 1.53
N GLY A 143 5.92 2.01 1.37
CA GLY A 143 5.23 2.98 0.53
C GLY A 143 3.94 3.51 1.16
N GLY A 144 3.18 4.30 0.40
CA GLY A 144 1.89 4.82 0.86
C GLY A 144 0.76 3.80 0.76
N ILE A 145 -0.46 4.27 0.98
CA ILE A 145 -1.65 3.43 1.01
C ILE A 145 -1.98 2.81 -0.37
N GLU A 146 -1.47 3.39 -1.45
CA GLU A 146 -1.56 2.86 -2.81
C GLU A 146 -0.92 1.48 -2.96
N MET A 147 0.02 1.13 -2.08
CA MET A 147 0.67 -0.18 -2.03
C MET A 147 -0.32 -1.30 -1.72
N LEU A 148 -1.46 -1.01 -1.07
CA LEU A 148 -2.49 -2.02 -0.77
C LEU A 148 -3.16 -2.61 -2.01
N LYS A 149 -3.00 -2.01 -3.19
CA LYS A 149 -3.43 -2.60 -4.48
C LYS A 149 -2.49 -3.70 -4.97
N GLN A 150 -1.31 -3.83 -4.35
CA GLN A 150 -0.37 -4.92 -4.60
C GLN A 150 -0.70 -6.07 -3.65
N LEU A 151 -0.82 -7.27 -4.22
CA LEU A 151 -1.30 -8.44 -3.47
C LEU A 151 -0.42 -8.73 -2.24
N ASP A 152 0.90 -8.78 -2.41
CA ASP A 152 1.86 -9.05 -1.33
C ASP A 152 1.70 -8.05 -0.15
N CYS A 153 1.67 -6.75 -0.43
CA CYS A 153 1.48 -5.74 0.61
C CYS A 153 0.11 -5.88 1.31
N ASN A 154 -0.96 -6.13 0.53
CA ASN A 154 -2.29 -6.33 1.08
C ASN A 154 -2.33 -7.52 2.06
N LEU A 155 -1.70 -8.65 1.71
CA LEU A 155 -1.66 -9.84 2.56
C LEU A 155 -0.79 -9.64 3.81
N LYS A 156 0.36 -8.95 3.72
CA LYS A 156 1.20 -8.63 4.89
C LYS A 156 0.48 -7.74 5.89
N VAL A 157 -0.21 -6.70 5.41
CA VAL A 157 -0.97 -5.80 6.29
C VAL A 157 -2.18 -6.54 6.87
N ALA A 158 -2.88 -7.38 6.09
CA ALA A 158 -3.96 -8.22 6.63
C ALA A 158 -3.46 -9.15 7.73
N LYS A 159 -2.27 -9.74 7.60
CA LYS A 159 -1.69 -10.59 8.63
C LYS A 159 -1.43 -9.81 9.92
N TYR A 160 -0.87 -8.60 9.79
CA TYR A 160 -0.71 -7.72 10.93
C TYR A 160 -2.05 -7.43 11.63
N LEU A 161 -3.11 -7.14 10.88
CA LEU A 161 -4.44 -6.88 11.44
C LEU A 161 -5.00 -8.12 12.15
N LEU A 162 -4.90 -9.30 11.52
CA LEU A 162 -5.31 -10.56 12.14
C LEU A 162 -4.59 -10.77 13.49
N ASP A 163 -3.28 -10.53 13.54
CA ASP A 163 -2.48 -10.71 14.76
C ASP A 163 -2.80 -9.70 15.87
N ASN A 164 -3.34 -8.53 15.52
CA ASN A 164 -3.52 -7.40 16.45
C ASN A 164 -4.99 -7.01 16.69
N GLY A 165 -5.94 -7.72 16.12
CA GLY A 165 -7.37 -7.50 16.34
C GLY A 165 -8.28 -8.63 15.84
N GLY A 166 -7.71 -9.73 15.35
CA GLY A 166 -8.46 -10.89 14.89
C GLY A 166 -9.30 -10.62 13.65
N LEU A 167 -10.32 -11.44 13.46
CA LEU A 167 -11.25 -11.35 12.33
C LEU A 167 -12.24 -10.16 12.45
N GLY A 168 -12.26 -9.48 13.60
CA GLY A 168 -13.11 -8.32 13.86
C GLY A 168 -12.88 -7.15 12.92
N HIS A 169 -11.67 -7.02 12.34
CA HIS A 169 -11.38 -6.03 11.30
C HIS A 169 -12.24 -6.17 10.05
N TRP A 170 -12.77 -7.37 9.80
CA TRP A 170 -13.69 -7.66 8.70
C TRP A 170 -15.11 -7.97 9.21
N GLY A 171 -15.43 -7.63 10.46
CA GLY A 171 -16.75 -7.87 11.05
C GLY A 171 -17.15 -9.35 11.11
N VAL A 172 -16.18 -10.26 11.03
CA VAL A 172 -16.38 -11.70 11.26
C VAL A 172 -16.14 -11.94 12.74
N LYS A 173 -17.05 -12.69 13.38
CA LYS A 173 -16.95 -13.05 14.79
C LYS A 173 -16.25 -14.40 14.89
N ASP A 174 -15.34 -14.50 15.86
CA ASP A 174 -14.75 -15.77 16.30
C ASP A 174 -15.78 -16.61 17.08
#